data_AF-A0A944IQD5-F1
#
_entry.id   AF-A0A944IQD5-F1
#
_cell.length_a   1.000
_cell.length_b   1.000
_cell.length_c   1.000
_cell.angle_alpha   90.00
_cell.angle_beta   90.00
_cell.angle_gamma   90.00
#
_symmetry.space_group_name_H-M   'P 1'
#
loop_
_entity.id
_entity.type
_entity.pdbx_description
1 polymer ?
#
loop_
_entity_poly.entity_id
_entity_poly.type
_entity_poly.pdbx_seq_one_letter_code
_entity_poly.pdbx_strand_id
1 'polypeptide(L)'
;MSTSTPPRTPTVAIARILRGLGLVQGDDFRVTGDYRNGERLGTFVLALSRHADETIATNADEIERLADEGPFAFRVSVRYPSGDSPMTGVANYGSRVREEPPAPAKPMAPEPAPEPEAVEPEPESAPELPPAASVASKFLEGARERAWGRQRAHALGWSTAQADLMAAAAAIQLQYRQDGMLRYFPQPGYAGHPVAEGRLTPLVNAGLLVISEPYGTGYKRVSVTADGREALHLWRAYRPTPAMKGPRMDREALHPLLGGELATSQNAAADEQYRHRLAHREAMYAAMDELHAWEARDERLWNVWARVQDITHRLGRSRPVGWVPTDEEIEAHHIDSDLVAELRAEAGRPTPKPDLPATPALPPRGLPPLTVAPDDVEQLDLFAEAS
;
A
#
# COMPACT_ATOMS: atom_id res chain seq x y z
N MET A 1 -2.52 -29.96 -49.45
CA MET A 1 -2.08 -28.75 -48.73
C MET A 1 -3.15 -27.69 -48.92
N SER A 2 -4.04 -27.56 -47.93
CA SER A 2 -5.18 -26.64 -48.03
C SER A 2 -4.70 -25.21 -47.82
N THR A 3 -4.84 -24.39 -48.85
CA THR A 3 -4.53 -22.95 -48.84
C THR A 3 -5.56 -22.20 -47.99
N SER A 4 -5.42 -22.31 -46.66
CA SER A 4 -6.22 -21.56 -45.70
C SER A 4 -5.95 -20.07 -45.88
N THR A 5 -6.98 -19.29 -46.22
CA THR A 5 -6.92 -17.83 -46.30
C THR A 5 -6.29 -17.25 -45.02
N PRO A 6 -5.30 -16.35 -45.10
CA PRO A 6 -4.64 -15.79 -43.93
C PRO A 6 -5.65 -15.09 -43.01
N PRO A 7 -5.51 -15.22 -41.67
CA PRO A 7 -6.46 -14.63 -40.72
C PRO A 7 -6.39 -13.10 -40.76
N ARG A 8 -7.56 -12.44 -40.87
CA ARG A 8 -7.66 -10.96 -40.94
C ARG A 8 -7.60 -10.27 -39.58
N THR A 9 -7.76 -10.99 -38.49
CA THR A 9 -7.79 -10.43 -37.13
C THR A 9 -7.03 -11.34 -36.16
N PRO A 10 -6.44 -10.77 -35.08
CA PRO A 10 -5.75 -11.56 -34.06
C PRO A 10 -6.68 -12.59 -33.41
N THR A 11 -7.97 -12.25 -33.24
CA THR A 11 -9.00 -13.16 -32.69
C THR A 11 -9.13 -14.43 -33.53
N VAL A 12 -9.21 -14.30 -34.86
CA VAL A 12 -9.36 -15.45 -35.77
C VAL A 12 -8.06 -16.24 -35.88
N ALA A 13 -6.91 -15.57 -35.82
CA ALA A 13 -5.60 -16.21 -35.87
C ALA A 13 -5.42 -17.20 -34.72
N ILE A 14 -5.55 -16.74 -33.47
CA ILE A 14 -5.34 -17.61 -32.31
C ILE A 14 -6.41 -18.69 -32.18
N ALA A 15 -7.68 -18.37 -32.51
CA ALA A 15 -8.76 -19.36 -32.48
C ALA A 15 -8.58 -20.48 -33.52
N ARG A 16 -7.85 -20.25 -34.62
CA ARG A 16 -7.52 -21.32 -35.58
C ARG A 16 -6.42 -22.23 -35.05
N ILE A 17 -5.40 -21.66 -34.42
CA ILE A 17 -4.30 -22.43 -33.81
C ILE A 17 -4.86 -23.36 -32.73
N LEU A 18 -5.65 -22.81 -31.79
CA LEU A 18 -6.20 -23.58 -30.67
C LEU A 18 -7.20 -24.67 -31.12
N ARG A 19 -8.02 -24.39 -32.15
CA ARG A 19 -8.86 -25.43 -32.75
C ARG A 19 -8.05 -26.52 -33.47
N GLY A 20 -6.91 -26.15 -34.06
CA GLY A 20 -5.98 -27.10 -34.66
C GLY A 20 -5.38 -28.07 -33.63
N LEU A 21 -5.30 -27.66 -32.36
CA LEU A 21 -4.88 -28.50 -31.23
C LEU A 21 -6.03 -29.32 -30.62
N GLY A 22 -7.23 -29.27 -31.20
CA GLY A 22 -8.40 -30.03 -30.75
C GLY A 22 -9.30 -29.31 -29.74
N LEU A 23 -9.00 -28.05 -29.38
CA LEU A 23 -9.83 -27.30 -28.42
C LEU A 23 -11.08 -26.72 -29.08
N VAL A 24 -12.20 -26.69 -28.34
CA VAL A 24 -13.49 -26.18 -28.83
C VAL A 24 -13.73 -24.75 -28.31
N GLN A 25 -13.91 -23.80 -29.23
CA GLN A 25 -14.21 -22.41 -28.86
C GLN A 25 -15.63 -22.30 -28.28
N GLY A 26 -15.76 -21.77 -27.06
CA GLY A 26 -17.01 -21.66 -26.32
C GLY A 26 -17.07 -22.63 -25.13
N ASP A 27 -16.48 -23.81 -25.28
CA ASP A 27 -16.45 -24.85 -24.23
C ASP A 27 -15.09 -24.89 -23.54
N ASP A 28 -14.00 -25.01 -24.31
CA ASP A 28 -12.63 -25.10 -23.79
C ASP A 28 -11.96 -23.75 -23.67
N PHE A 29 -12.24 -22.83 -24.59
CA PHE A 29 -11.63 -21.51 -24.57
C PHE A 29 -12.51 -20.42 -25.17
N ARG A 30 -12.25 -19.18 -24.75
CA ARG A 30 -12.87 -17.98 -25.31
C ARG A 30 -11.80 -16.95 -25.64
N VAL A 31 -11.84 -16.42 -26.85
CA VAL A 31 -10.98 -15.31 -27.26
C VAL A 31 -11.69 -13.99 -27.02
N THR A 32 -11.05 -13.06 -26.32
CA THR A 32 -11.61 -11.74 -26.00
C THR A 32 -10.56 -10.64 -26.21
N GLY A 33 -11.04 -9.39 -26.24
CA GLY A 33 -10.18 -8.20 -26.30
C GLY A 33 -10.06 -7.56 -24.93
N ASP A 34 -8.89 -6.99 -24.67
CA ASP A 34 -8.68 -6.10 -23.52
C ASP A 34 -8.80 -4.65 -23.98
N TYR A 35 -9.52 -3.83 -23.22
CA TYR A 35 -9.83 -2.46 -23.58
C TYR A 35 -9.49 -1.52 -22.43
N ARG A 36 -8.76 -0.45 -22.72
CA ARG A 36 -8.46 0.62 -21.77
C ARG A 36 -8.78 1.95 -22.40
N ASN A 37 -9.59 2.75 -21.72
CA ASN A 37 -10.09 4.03 -22.23
C ASN A 37 -10.81 3.93 -23.59
N GLY A 38 -11.45 2.78 -23.88
CA GLY A 38 -12.13 2.52 -25.15
C GLY A 38 -11.21 2.08 -26.30
N GLU A 39 -9.88 2.12 -26.11
CA GLU A 39 -8.91 1.60 -27.06
C GLU A 39 -8.59 0.12 -26.76
N ARG A 40 -8.52 -0.71 -27.80
CA ARG A 40 -8.19 -2.13 -27.65
C ARG A 40 -6.68 -2.27 -27.42
N LEU A 41 -6.29 -2.63 -26.20
CA LEU A 41 -4.90 -2.91 -25.83
C LEU A 41 -4.38 -4.20 -26.46
N GLY A 42 -5.25 -5.20 -26.59
CA GLY A 42 -4.84 -6.49 -27.12
C GLY A 42 -5.95 -7.52 -27.22
N THR A 43 -5.54 -8.75 -27.48
CA THR A 43 -6.35 -9.95 -27.60
C THR A 43 -5.76 -11.01 -26.71
N PHE A 44 -6.59 -11.62 -25.89
CA PHE A 44 -6.19 -12.72 -25.02
C PHE A 44 -7.20 -13.86 -25.08
N VAL A 45 -6.75 -15.04 -24.64
CA VAL A 45 -7.53 -16.26 -24.56
C VAL A 45 -7.78 -16.57 -23.08
N LEU A 46 -9.04 -16.81 -22.76
CA LEU A 46 -9.48 -17.40 -21.51
C LEU A 46 -9.64 -18.90 -21.72
N ALA A 47 -8.80 -19.71 -21.05
CA ALA A 47 -9.07 -21.13 -20.88
C ALA A 47 -10.27 -21.31 -19.94
N LEU A 48 -11.25 -22.10 -20.33
CA LEU A 48 -12.50 -22.33 -19.60
C LEU A 48 -12.55 -23.72 -18.96
N SER A 49 -11.70 -24.64 -19.42
CA SER A 49 -11.62 -26.01 -18.95
C SER A 49 -10.19 -26.35 -18.51
N ARG A 50 -10.05 -27.27 -17.55
CA ARG A 50 -8.76 -27.82 -17.13
C ARG A 50 -8.02 -28.50 -18.29
N HIS A 51 -8.78 -29.18 -19.15
CA HIS A 51 -8.25 -29.79 -20.37
C HIS A 51 -7.61 -28.74 -21.31
N ALA A 52 -8.23 -27.57 -21.44
CA ALA A 52 -7.68 -26.47 -22.23
C ALA A 52 -6.37 -25.96 -21.63
N ASP A 53 -6.30 -25.75 -20.31
CA ASP A 53 -5.07 -25.32 -19.64
C ASP A 53 -3.93 -26.33 -19.81
N GLU A 54 -4.20 -27.62 -19.62
CA GLU A 54 -3.19 -28.67 -19.82
C GLU A 54 -2.72 -28.73 -21.28
N THR A 55 -3.65 -28.68 -22.23
CA THR A 55 -3.33 -28.72 -23.67
C THR A 55 -2.54 -27.51 -24.13
N ILE A 56 -2.91 -26.30 -23.65
CA ILE A 56 -2.18 -25.07 -23.96
C ILE A 56 -0.79 -25.09 -23.33
N ALA A 57 -0.66 -25.56 -22.08
CA ALA A 57 0.62 -25.65 -21.39
C ALA A 57 1.58 -26.62 -22.11
N THR A 58 1.09 -27.80 -22.51
CA THR A 58 1.88 -28.80 -23.25
C THR A 58 2.32 -28.29 -24.62
N ASN A 59 1.49 -27.49 -25.29
CA ASN A 59 1.77 -27.01 -26.65
C ASN A 59 2.22 -25.54 -26.69
N ALA A 60 2.71 -24.98 -25.57
CA ALA A 60 3.02 -23.56 -25.46
C ALA A 60 4.02 -23.07 -26.51
N ASP A 61 5.12 -23.81 -26.74
CA ASP A 61 6.11 -23.49 -27.77
C ASP A 61 5.54 -23.55 -29.19
N GLU A 62 4.71 -24.56 -29.46
CA GLU A 62 4.12 -24.75 -30.77
C GLU A 62 3.09 -23.66 -31.10
N ILE A 63 2.32 -23.21 -30.11
CA ILE A 63 1.39 -22.09 -30.26
C ILE A 63 2.15 -20.79 -30.56
N GLU A 64 3.25 -20.51 -29.86
CA GLU A 64 4.09 -19.33 -30.11
C GLU A 64 4.71 -19.39 -31.52
N ARG A 65 5.23 -20.56 -31.91
CA ARG A 65 5.82 -20.78 -33.24
C ARG A 65 4.80 -20.57 -34.37
N LEU A 66 3.62 -21.18 -34.26
CA LEU A 66 2.53 -21.04 -35.25
C LEU A 66 1.96 -19.62 -35.29
N ALA A 67 1.97 -18.90 -34.16
CA ALA A 67 1.57 -17.49 -34.12
C ALA A 67 2.60 -16.58 -34.81
N ASP A 68 3.90 -16.84 -34.61
CA ASP A 68 5.01 -16.07 -35.20
C ASP A 68 5.12 -16.27 -36.73
N GLU A 69 4.61 -17.38 -37.28
CA GLU A 69 4.44 -17.58 -38.73
C GLU A 69 3.31 -16.69 -39.34
N GLY A 70 2.43 -16.16 -38.50
CA GLY A 70 1.33 -15.28 -38.90
C GLY A 70 1.63 -13.79 -38.70
N PRO A 71 0.70 -12.89 -39.12
CA PRO A 71 0.87 -11.45 -38.93
C PRO A 71 0.66 -10.98 -37.48
N PHE A 72 0.35 -11.88 -36.54
CA PHE A 72 0.03 -11.55 -35.15
C PHE A 72 0.78 -12.49 -34.21
N ALA A 73 1.82 -11.97 -33.55
CA ALA A 73 2.54 -12.72 -32.52
C ALA A 73 1.69 -12.89 -31.26
N PHE A 74 1.71 -14.09 -30.69
CA PHE A 74 1.11 -14.39 -29.39
C PHE A 74 2.18 -14.97 -28.46
N ARG A 75 2.03 -14.69 -27.17
CA ARG A 75 2.87 -15.26 -26.11
C ARG A 75 2.01 -16.11 -25.19
N VAL A 76 2.55 -17.24 -24.78
CA VAL A 76 1.89 -18.20 -23.88
C VAL A 76 2.60 -18.14 -22.53
N SER A 77 1.82 -17.83 -21.50
CA SER A 77 2.26 -17.86 -20.11
C SER A 77 1.67 -19.08 -19.39
N VAL A 78 2.50 -19.79 -18.64
CA VAL A 78 2.13 -20.98 -17.86
C VAL A 78 2.59 -20.77 -16.42
N ARG A 79 1.66 -20.91 -15.47
CA ARG A 79 1.91 -20.75 -14.02
C ARG A 79 1.30 -21.90 -13.22
N TYR A 80 1.79 -22.14 -12.02
CA TYR A 80 1.33 -23.20 -11.11
C TYR A 80 0.89 -22.66 -9.74
N PRO A 81 -0.17 -21.81 -9.67
CA PRO A 81 -0.54 -21.10 -8.44
C PRO A 81 -1.12 -22.01 -7.34
N SER A 82 -1.42 -23.28 -7.62
CA SER A 82 -2.06 -24.20 -6.67
C SER A 82 -1.46 -25.61 -6.71
N GLY A 83 -0.18 -25.75 -7.07
CA GLY A 83 0.51 -27.03 -7.21
C GLY A 83 0.48 -27.56 -8.65
N ASP A 84 0.16 -28.84 -8.84
CA ASP A 84 0.43 -29.58 -10.09
C ASP A 84 -0.41 -29.17 -11.33
N SER A 85 -1.44 -28.34 -11.15
CA SER A 85 -2.33 -27.93 -12.25
C SER A 85 -1.85 -26.63 -12.91
N PRO A 86 -1.56 -26.62 -14.22
CA PRO A 86 -1.15 -25.41 -14.91
C PRO A 86 -2.33 -24.45 -15.05
N MET A 87 -2.04 -23.16 -14.93
CA MET A 87 -2.91 -22.06 -15.32
C MET A 87 -2.26 -21.34 -16.49
N THR A 88 -2.96 -21.30 -17.63
CA THR A 88 -2.40 -20.77 -18.87
C THR A 88 -3.04 -19.45 -19.27
N GLY A 89 -2.24 -18.58 -19.87
CA GLY A 89 -2.71 -17.32 -20.46
C GLY A 89 -2.05 -17.12 -21.81
N VAL A 90 -2.85 -16.94 -22.85
CA VAL A 90 -2.34 -16.64 -24.20
C VAL A 90 -2.76 -15.22 -24.59
N ALA A 91 -1.80 -14.35 -24.89
CA ALA A 91 -2.06 -12.95 -25.22
C ALA A 91 -1.09 -12.42 -26.28
N ASN A 92 -1.54 -11.46 -27.09
CA ASN A 92 -0.67 -10.74 -28.04
C ASN A 92 -0.03 -9.48 -27.44
N TYR A 93 -0.07 -9.34 -26.12
CA TYR A 93 0.47 -8.23 -25.34
C TYR A 93 0.93 -8.75 -23.97
N GLY A 94 1.81 -7.99 -23.31
CA GLY A 94 2.39 -8.38 -22.02
C GLY A 94 3.63 -9.27 -22.13
N SER A 95 4.13 -9.71 -20.97
CA SER A 95 5.37 -10.48 -20.83
C SER A 95 5.13 -11.99 -20.75
N ARG A 96 6.03 -12.78 -21.33
CA ARG A 96 6.05 -14.26 -21.27
C ARG A 96 6.50 -14.72 -19.88
N VAL A 97 5.70 -15.55 -19.22
CA VAL A 97 6.06 -16.21 -17.95
C VAL A 97 5.98 -17.73 -18.13
N ARG A 98 7.07 -18.45 -17.87
CA ARG A 98 7.10 -19.92 -17.89
C ARG A 98 7.65 -20.43 -16.57
N GLU A 99 6.76 -20.94 -15.74
CA GLU A 99 7.14 -21.66 -14.53
C GLU A 99 7.35 -23.15 -14.86
N GLU A 100 8.34 -23.78 -14.25
CA GLU A 100 8.53 -25.23 -14.35
C GLU A 100 7.51 -25.95 -13.45
N PRO A 101 6.97 -27.11 -13.89
CA PRO A 101 6.06 -27.89 -13.05
C PRO A 101 6.74 -28.29 -11.73
N PRO A 102 6.04 -28.24 -10.58
CA PRO A 102 6.60 -28.72 -9.33
C PRO A 102 6.99 -30.20 -9.45
N ALA A 103 8.22 -30.54 -9.01
CA ALA A 103 8.71 -31.91 -9.10
C ALA A 103 7.77 -32.86 -8.33
N PRO A 104 7.36 -34.00 -8.91
CA PRO A 104 6.46 -34.92 -8.25
C PRO A 104 7.09 -35.39 -6.94
N ALA A 105 6.34 -35.27 -5.84
CA ALA A 105 6.76 -35.75 -4.54
C ALA A 105 7.15 -37.23 -4.66
N LYS A 106 8.41 -37.53 -4.34
CA LYS A 106 8.95 -38.89 -4.31
C LYS A 106 8.00 -39.78 -3.51
N PRO A 107 7.45 -40.86 -4.07
CA PRO A 107 6.59 -41.76 -3.31
C PRO A 107 7.42 -42.35 -2.16
N MET A 108 6.95 -42.09 -0.94
CA MET A 108 7.50 -42.66 0.28
C MET A 108 7.36 -44.18 0.17
N ALA A 109 8.50 -44.87 0.05
CA ALA A 109 8.53 -46.32 0.00
C ALA A 109 7.94 -46.89 1.30
N PRO A 110 7.11 -47.96 1.24
CA PRO A 110 6.52 -48.55 2.42
C PRO A 110 7.61 -49.22 3.27
N GLU A 111 7.73 -48.77 4.51
CA GLU A 111 8.55 -49.37 5.56
C GLU A 111 8.04 -50.80 5.84
N PRO A 112 8.89 -51.84 5.79
CA PRO A 112 8.45 -53.22 5.99
C PRO A 112 8.18 -53.48 7.49
N ALA A 113 7.10 -54.21 7.76
CA ALA A 113 6.73 -54.67 9.09
C ALA A 113 7.84 -55.55 9.73
N PRO A 114 8.16 -55.39 11.02
CA PRO A 114 9.13 -56.27 11.69
C PRO A 114 8.43 -57.53 12.23
N GLU A 115 8.97 -58.70 11.87
CA GLU A 115 8.83 -59.96 12.62
C GLU A 115 9.86 -59.99 13.79
N PRO A 116 9.60 -60.78 14.85
CA PRO A 116 10.16 -60.53 16.18
C PRO A 116 11.47 -61.28 16.43
N GLU A 117 12.52 -60.56 16.85
CA GLU A 117 13.68 -61.15 17.51
C GLU A 117 13.97 -60.42 18.82
N ALA A 118 13.98 -61.20 19.90
CA ALA A 118 14.29 -60.76 21.24
C ALA A 118 15.79 -60.81 21.49
N VAL A 119 16.42 -59.65 21.76
CA VAL A 119 17.73 -59.55 22.42
C VAL A 119 17.79 -58.26 23.25
N GLU A 120 17.92 -58.43 24.57
CA GLU A 120 18.64 -57.65 25.61
C GLU A 120 18.62 -56.10 25.66
N PRO A 121 18.40 -55.47 26.83
CA PRO A 121 18.15 -54.04 26.94
C PRO A 121 19.45 -53.21 26.97
N GLU A 122 19.70 -52.46 25.90
CA GLU A 122 20.53 -51.24 25.93
C GLU A 122 19.66 -50.03 26.34
N PRO A 123 20.19 -49.09 27.13
CA PRO A 123 19.40 -48.04 27.75
C PRO A 123 18.82 -47.08 26.72
N GLU A 124 17.50 -46.91 26.77
CA GLU A 124 16.75 -45.87 26.07
C GLU A 124 17.46 -44.52 26.20
N SER A 125 17.99 -44.03 25.09
CA SER A 125 18.25 -42.62 24.91
C SER A 125 16.88 -41.93 24.93
N ALA A 126 16.54 -41.39 26.10
CA ALA A 126 15.37 -40.56 26.29
C ALA A 126 15.30 -39.50 25.17
N PRO A 127 14.14 -39.26 24.54
CA PRO A 127 14.00 -38.15 23.62
C PRO A 127 14.38 -36.88 24.37
N GLU A 128 15.45 -36.22 23.92
CA GLU A 128 15.87 -34.92 24.43
C GLU A 128 14.67 -33.98 24.33
N LEU A 129 14.02 -33.75 25.47
CA LEU A 129 12.98 -32.75 25.59
C LEU A 129 13.60 -31.42 25.15
N PRO A 130 12.99 -30.68 24.20
CA PRO A 130 13.49 -29.37 23.83
C PRO A 130 13.65 -28.54 25.11
N PRO A 131 14.71 -27.72 25.22
CA PRO A 131 14.98 -26.96 26.43
C PRO A 131 13.72 -26.17 26.81
N ALA A 132 13.29 -26.25 28.07
CA ALA A 132 12.03 -25.67 28.55
C ALA A 132 11.85 -24.18 28.16
N ALA A 133 12.97 -23.46 27.98
CA ALA A 133 13.01 -22.10 27.45
C ALA A 133 12.42 -21.95 26.03
N SER A 134 12.61 -22.93 25.14
CA SER A 134 12.11 -22.94 23.75
C SER A 134 10.61 -23.21 23.67
N VAL A 135 10.05 -23.98 24.61
CA VAL A 135 8.61 -24.22 24.70
C VAL A 135 7.90 -23.01 25.31
N ALA A 136 8.50 -22.40 26.34
CA ALA A 136 7.98 -21.18 26.96
C ALA A 136 7.97 -19.98 26.00
N SER A 137 9.03 -19.78 25.19
CA SER A 137 9.07 -18.70 24.20
C SER A 137 7.99 -18.85 23.13
N LYS A 138 7.82 -20.06 22.57
CA LYS A 138 6.76 -20.36 21.60
C LYS A 138 5.36 -20.17 22.18
N PHE A 139 5.15 -20.51 23.45
CA PHE A 139 3.87 -20.27 24.13
C PHE A 139 3.59 -18.77 24.31
N LEU A 140 4.61 -17.99 24.69
CA LEU A 140 4.51 -16.54 24.83
C LEU A 140 4.28 -15.86 23.48
N GLU A 141 4.97 -16.28 22.42
CA GLU A 141 4.74 -15.82 21.04
C GLU A 141 3.29 -16.11 20.62
N GLY A 142 2.81 -17.34 20.79
CA GLY A 142 1.42 -17.67 20.49
C GLY A 142 0.38 -16.94 21.37
N ALA A 143 0.75 -16.54 22.59
CA ALA A 143 -0.10 -15.69 23.43
C ALA A 143 -0.14 -14.25 22.91
N ARG A 144 1.01 -13.70 22.50
CA ARG A 144 1.15 -12.37 21.89
C ARG A 144 0.40 -12.29 20.57
N GLU A 145 0.57 -13.25 19.67
CA GLU A 145 -0.16 -13.31 18.40
C GLU A 145 -1.67 -13.33 18.60
N ARG A 146 -2.17 -14.09 19.59
CA ARG A 146 -3.60 -14.10 19.94
C ARG A 146 -4.07 -12.78 20.52
N ALA A 147 -3.27 -12.13 21.37
CA ALA A 147 -3.59 -10.82 21.93
C ALA A 147 -3.65 -9.76 20.82
N TRP A 148 -2.65 -9.77 19.93
CA TRP A 148 -2.59 -8.91 18.75
C TRP A 148 -3.76 -9.16 17.80
N GLY A 149 -4.08 -10.42 17.50
CA GLY A 149 -5.24 -10.79 16.69
C GLY A 149 -6.57 -10.27 17.27
N ARG A 150 -6.76 -10.35 18.59
CA ARG A 150 -7.92 -9.75 19.29
C ARG A 150 -7.95 -8.24 19.16
N GLN A 151 -6.80 -7.57 19.33
CA GLN A 151 -6.70 -6.12 19.17
C GLN A 151 -7.05 -5.70 17.75
N ARG A 152 -6.50 -6.36 16.73
CA ARG A 152 -6.83 -6.12 15.32
C ARG A 152 -8.33 -6.31 15.06
N ALA A 153 -8.92 -7.39 15.56
CA ALA A 153 -10.35 -7.66 15.40
C ALA A 153 -11.23 -6.60 16.08
N HIS A 154 -10.85 -6.13 17.28
CA HIS A 154 -11.58 -5.07 17.99
C HIS A 154 -11.44 -3.71 17.29
N ALA A 155 -10.25 -3.39 16.77
CA ALA A 155 -9.96 -2.14 16.07
C ALA A 155 -10.78 -1.95 14.78
N LEU A 156 -11.28 -3.04 14.18
CA LEU A 156 -12.20 -2.96 13.03
C LEU A 156 -13.47 -2.15 13.36
N GLY A 157 -13.96 -2.23 14.60
CA GLY A 157 -15.12 -1.47 15.06
C GLY A 157 -16.38 -1.68 14.21
N TRP A 158 -16.54 -2.86 13.60
CA TRP A 158 -17.67 -3.14 12.72
C TRP A 158 -18.97 -3.28 13.51
N SER A 159 -20.06 -2.75 12.96
CA SER A 159 -21.40 -3.12 13.39
C SER A 159 -21.78 -4.50 12.83
N THR A 160 -22.86 -5.10 13.36
CA THR A 160 -23.37 -6.38 12.84
C THR A 160 -23.70 -6.29 11.35
N ALA A 161 -24.36 -5.22 10.92
CA ALA A 161 -24.69 -4.97 9.52
C ALA A 161 -23.44 -4.83 8.62
N GLN A 162 -22.35 -4.25 9.12
CA GLN A 162 -21.09 -4.16 8.38
C GLN A 162 -20.39 -5.52 8.26
N ALA A 163 -20.41 -6.33 9.32
CA ALA A 163 -19.88 -7.69 9.28
C ALA A 163 -20.68 -8.59 8.31
N ASP A 164 -22.01 -8.45 8.28
CA ASP A 164 -22.88 -9.17 7.34
C ASP A 164 -22.60 -8.74 5.89
N LEU A 165 -22.39 -7.45 5.65
CA LEU A 165 -21.98 -6.91 4.35
C LEU A 165 -20.64 -7.48 3.90
N MET A 166 -19.63 -7.54 4.78
CA MET A 166 -18.33 -8.14 4.49
C MET A 166 -18.47 -9.63 4.13
N ALA A 167 -19.29 -10.37 4.88
CA ALA A 167 -19.57 -11.78 4.59
C ALA A 167 -20.28 -11.96 3.24
N ALA A 168 -21.26 -11.10 2.93
CA ALA A 168 -21.96 -11.09 1.65
C ALA A 168 -21.04 -10.74 0.48
N ALA A 169 -20.13 -9.77 0.66
CA ALA A 169 -19.11 -9.44 -0.33
C ALA A 169 -18.17 -10.63 -0.59
N ALA A 170 -17.71 -11.30 0.47
CA ALA A 170 -16.83 -12.47 0.37
C ALA A 170 -17.50 -13.63 -0.40
N ALA A 171 -18.81 -13.77 -0.22
CA ALA A 171 -19.64 -14.75 -0.92
C ALA A 171 -20.08 -14.31 -2.32
N ILE A 172 -19.62 -13.14 -2.83
CA ILE A 172 -19.94 -12.66 -4.19
C ILE A 172 -21.43 -12.27 -4.34
N GLN A 173 -22.10 -12.02 -3.22
CA GLN A 173 -23.54 -11.76 -3.17
C GLN A 173 -23.88 -10.26 -3.30
N LEU A 174 -22.89 -9.36 -3.38
CA LEU A 174 -23.10 -7.92 -3.48
C LEU A 174 -22.74 -7.38 -4.86
N GLN A 175 -23.70 -6.74 -5.52
CA GLN A 175 -23.55 -6.25 -6.89
C GLN A 175 -24.37 -4.97 -7.10
N TYR A 176 -23.82 -4.01 -7.84
CA TYR A 176 -24.55 -2.88 -8.38
C TYR A 176 -25.20 -3.27 -9.70
N ARG A 177 -26.50 -2.94 -9.84
CA ARG A 177 -27.22 -3.07 -11.10
C ARG A 177 -27.06 -1.84 -12.00
N GLN A 178 -27.58 -1.96 -13.22
CA GLN A 178 -27.60 -0.86 -14.20
C GLN A 178 -28.36 0.37 -13.68
N ASP A 179 -29.25 0.19 -12.71
CA ASP A 179 -29.95 1.25 -11.98
C ASP A 179 -29.04 2.01 -10.98
N GLY A 180 -27.79 1.58 -10.83
CA GLY A 180 -26.84 2.15 -9.87
C GLY A 180 -27.12 1.78 -8.41
N MET A 181 -28.10 0.92 -8.14
CA MET A 181 -28.44 0.52 -6.77
C MET A 181 -27.65 -0.74 -6.36
N LEU A 182 -27.07 -0.69 -5.17
CA LEU A 182 -26.43 -1.85 -4.54
C LEU A 182 -27.49 -2.85 -4.09
N ARG A 183 -27.33 -4.11 -4.49
CA ARG A 183 -28.24 -5.20 -4.11
C ARG A 183 -27.49 -6.41 -3.57
N TYR A 184 -28.14 -7.10 -2.63
CA TYR A 184 -27.74 -8.38 -2.06
C TYR A 184 -28.49 -9.53 -2.71
N PHE A 185 -27.76 -10.50 -3.26
CA PHE A 185 -28.25 -11.68 -3.96
C PHE A 185 -27.85 -12.94 -3.19
N PRO A 186 -28.69 -13.43 -2.25
CA PRO A 186 -28.35 -14.61 -1.45
C PRO A 186 -28.18 -15.87 -2.31
N GLN A 187 -28.92 -15.96 -3.42
CA GLN A 187 -28.89 -17.09 -4.36
C GLN A 187 -28.94 -16.58 -5.81
N PRO A 188 -28.31 -17.29 -6.77
CA PRO A 188 -28.43 -16.98 -8.19
C PRO A 188 -29.90 -16.98 -8.65
N GLY A 189 -30.27 -16.02 -9.50
CA GLY A 189 -31.63 -15.91 -10.07
C GLY A 189 -32.64 -15.10 -9.26
N TYR A 190 -32.32 -14.72 -8.02
CA TYR A 190 -33.20 -13.85 -7.22
C TYR A 190 -33.11 -12.38 -7.65
N ALA A 191 -34.17 -11.62 -7.44
CA ALA A 191 -34.23 -10.18 -7.76
C ALA A 191 -33.27 -9.32 -6.90
N GLY A 192 -32.79 -9.89 -5.79
CA GLY A 192 -31.92 -9.26 -4.81
C GLY A 192 -32.62 -8.20 -3.98
N HIS A 193 -32.13 -7.98 -2.76
CA HIS A 193 -32.66 -6.96 -1.85
C HIS A 193 -31.79 -5.70 -1.91
N PRO A 194 -32.38 -4.49 -1.94
CA PRO A 194 -31.61 -3.26 -1.92
C PRO A 194 -30.84 -3.13 -0.59
N VAL A 195 -29.59 -2.69 -0.67
CA VAL A 195 -28.74 -2.47 0.49
C VAL A 195 -28.32 -1.01 0.55
N ALA A 196 -28.30 -0.45 1.75
CA ALA A 196 -27.92 0.95 1.96
C ALA A 196 -26.43 1.16 1.64
N GLU A 197 -26.15 1.85 0.54
CA GLU A 197 -24.80 2.15 0.06
C GLU A 197 -23.94 2.90 1.09
N GLY A 198 -24.55 3.76 1.91
CA GLY A 198 -23.82 4.51 2.94
C GLY A 198 -23.08 3.63 3.96
N ARG A 199 -23.44 2.33 4.09
CA ARG A 199 -22.70 1.37 4.92
C ARG A 199 -21.53 0.71 4.19
N LEU A 200 -21.58 0.68 2.86
CA LEU A 200 -20.53 0.12 2.02
C LEU A 200 -19.35 1.09 1.88
N THR A 201 -19.64 2.39 1.71
CA THR A 201 -18.62 3.41 1.48
C THR A 201 -17.48 3.39 2.51
N PRO A 202 -17.73 3.28 3.83
CA PRO A 202 -16.64 3.22 4.81
C PRO A 202 -15.77 1.97 4.69
N LEU A 203 -16.36 0.82 4.32
CA LEU A 203 -15.61 -0.43 4.12
C LEU A 203 -14.71 -0.35 2.87
N VAL A 204 -15.18 0.32 1.82
CA VAL A 204 -14.38 0.61 0.62
C VAL A 204 -13.27 1.61 0.92
N ASN A 205 -13.57 2.69 1.64
CA ASN A 205 -12.58 3.70 2.02
C ASN A 205 -11.51 3.15 2.97
N ALA A 206 -11.86 2.16 3.81
CA ALA A 206 -10.93 1.42 4.65
C ALA A 206 -10.11 0.37 3.89
N GLY A 207 -10.28 0.24 2.56
CA GLY A 207 -9.52 -0.70 1.73
C GLY A 207 -9.92 -2.17 1.92
N LEU A 208 -11.02 -2.45 2.61
CA LEU A 208 -11.48 -3.81 2.89
C LEU A 208 -12.30 -4.39 1.73
N LEU A 209 -12.98 -3.50 0.99
CA LEU A 209 -13.77 -3.85 -0.19
C LEU A 209 -13.30 -3.04 -1.38
N VAL A 210 -13.43 -3.61 -2.57
CA VAL A 210 -13.21 -2.94 -3.85
C VAL A 210 -14.43 -3.11 -4.73
N ILE A 211 -14.87 -2.02 -5.36
CA ILE A 211 -15.94 -2.04 -6.35
C ILE A 211 -15.27 -2.16 -7.72
N SER A 212 -15.53 -3.26 -8.42
CA SER A 212 -14.95 -3.50 -9.74
C SER A 212 -15.48 -2.48 -10.76
N GLU A 213 -14.68 -2.23 -11.79
CA GLU A 213 -15.19 -1.57 -13.00
C GLU A 213 -16.32 -2.41 -13.62
N PRO A 214 -17.29 -1.77 -14.31
CA PRO A 214 -18.40 -2.47 -14.91
C PRO A 214 -17.91 -3.36 -16.05
N TYR A 215 -18.14 -4.66 -15.97
CA TYR A 215 -17.75 -5.58 -17.06
C TYR A 215 -18.91 -5.78 -18.02
N GLY A 216 -18.84 -5.18 -19.22
CA GLY A 216 -19.73 -5.41 -20.37
C GLY A 216 -21.20 -5.03 -20.15
N THR A 217 -21.90 -5.81 -19.33
CA THR A 217 -23.35 -5.71 -19.02
C THR A 217 -23.70 -4.55 -18.07
N GLY A 218 -22.72 -3.74 -17.66
CA GLY A 218 -22.92 -2.56 -16.81
C GLY A 218 -23.05 -2.86 -15.31
N TYR A 219 -22.95 -4.12 -14.89
CA TYR A 219 -22.93 -4.48 -13.47
C TYR A 219 -21.55 -4.22 -12.85
N LYS A 220 -21.51 -3.60 -11.67
CA LYS A 220 -20.28 -3.50 -10.86
C LYS A 220 -20.35 -4.49 -9.72
N ARG A 221 -19.31 -5.26 -9.51
CA ARG A 221 -19.26 -6.25 -8.43
C ARG A 221 -18.53 -5.66 -7.23
N VAL A 222 -19.01 -5.97 -6.04
CA VAL A 222 -18.28 -5.69 -4.81
C VAL A 222 -17.49 -6.95 -4.45
N SER A 223 -16.18 -6.83 -4.36
CA SER A 223 -15.28 -7.92 -3.97
C SER A 223 -14.44 -7.53 -2.75
N VAL A 224 -14.00 -8.54 -2.01
CA VAL A 224 -13.17 -8.36 -0.82
C VAL A 224 -11.69 -8.33 -1.22
N THR A 225 -10.94 -7.39 -0.64
CA THR A 225 -9.48 -7.27 -0.84
C THR A 225 -8.72 -8.31 -0.02
N ALA A 226 -7.38 -8.35 -0.10
CA ALA A 226 -6.56 -9.20 0.77
C ALA A 226 -6.78 -8.83 2.25
N ASP A 227 -6.65 -7.54 2.58
CA ASP A 227 -6.94 -6.98 3.91
C ASP A 227 -8.37 -7.31 4.36
N GLY A 228 -9.36 -7.18 3.47
CA GLY A 228 -10.74 -7.51 3.80
C GLY A 228 -10.97 -8.98 4.14
N ARG A 229 -10.26 -9.90 3.48
CA ARG A 229 -10.34 -11.35 3.75
C ARG A 229 -9.72 -11.67 5.11
N GLU A 230 -8.57 -11.07 5.41
CA GLU A 230 -7.92 -11.21 6.69
C GLU A 230 -8.77 -10.62 7.83
N ALA A 231 -9.31 -9.41 7.65
CA ALA A 231 -10.21 -8.79 8.61
C ALA A 231 -11.45 -9.66 8.89
N LEU A 232 -12.06 -10.24 7.85
CA LEU A 232 -13.18 -11.16 8.00
C LEU A 232 -12.78 -12.46 8.73
N HIS A 233 -11.57 -12.98 8.47
CA HIS A 233 -11.04 -14.13 9.20
C HIS A 233 -10.87 -13.81 10.69
N LEU A 234 -10.23 -12.69 11.03
CA LEU A 234 -10.03 -12.22 12.40
C LEU A 234 -11.37 -12.01 13.12
N TRP A 235 -12.34 -11.39 12.45
CA TRP A 235 -13.69 -11.20 13.00
C TRP A 235 -14.36 -12.53 13.35
N ARG A 236 -14.26 -13.53 12.47
CA ARG A 236 -14.84 -14.87 12.70
C ARG A 236 -14.11 -15.65 13.77
N ALA A 237 -12.78 -15.55 13.80
CA ALA A 237 -11.93 -16.27 14.75
C ALA A 237 -12.10 -15.75 16.17
N TYR A 238 -12.12 -14.43 16.36
CA TYR A 238 -12.12 -13.81 17.70
C TYR A 238 -13.49 -13.32 18.16
N ARG A 239 -14.47 -13.20 17.25
CA ARG A 239 -15.86 -12.77 17.54
C ARG A 239 -15.92 -11.55 18.48
N PRO A 240 -15.27 -10.43 18.12
CA PRO A 240 -15.31 -9.23 18.94
C PRO A 240 -16.75 -8.74 19.11
N THR A 241 -17.02 -8.02 20.20
CA THR A 241 -18.35 -7.43 20.43
C THR A 241 -18.66 -6.43 19.32
N PRO A 242 -19.75 -6.60 18.56
CA PRO A 242 -20.09 -5.67 17.49
C PRO A 242 -20.31 -4.26 18.02
N ALA A 243 -19.80 -3.26 17.31
CA ALA A 243 -20.00 -1.87 17.69
C ALA A 243 -21.48 -1.50 17.57
N MET A 244 -22.06 -0.96 18.64
CA MET A 244 -23.43 -0.46 18.64
C MET A 244 -23.50 0.88 17.90
N LYS A 245 -23.64 0.81 16.57
CA LYS A 245 -23.72 1.98 15.69
C LYS A 245 -25.14 2.17 15.17
N GLY A 246 -25.63 3.41 15.24
CA GLY A 246 -26.84 3.80 14.52
C GLY A 246 -26.59 3.95 13.01
N PRO A 247 -27.64 4.08 12.18
CA PRO A 247 -27.51 4.20 10.72
C PRO A 247 -26.65 5.38 10.25
N ARG A 248 -26.50 6.43 11.07
CA ARG A 248 -25.61 7.57 10.82
C ARG A 248 -24.15 7.24 11.12
N MET A 249 -23.88 6.55 12.23
CA MET A 249 -22.52 6.17 12.65
C MET A 249 -21.96 5.05 11.78
N ASP A 250 -22.82 4.20 11.21
CA ASP A 250 -22.40 3.20 10.20
C ASP A 250 -21.80 3.85 8.92
N ARG A 251 -21.98 5.16 8.71
CA ARG A 251 -21.43 5.92 7.57
C ARG A 251 -20.12 6.62 7.90
N GLU A 252 -19.69 6.61 9.16
CA GLU A 252 -18.42 7.22 9.57
C GLU A 252 -17.24 6.44 9.00
N ALA A 253 -16.14 7.14 8.74
CA ALA A 253 -14.94 6.53 8.21
C ALA A 253 -14.44 5.41 9.14
N LEU A 254 -14.15 4.25 8.57
CA LEU A 254 -13.53 3.15 9.28
C LEU A 254 -12.02 3.22 9.12
N HIS A 255 -11.30 2.71 10.11
CA HIS A 255 -9.86 2.54 9.99
C HIS A 255 -9.55 1.36 9.07
N PRO A 256 -8.47 1.42 8.28
CA PRO A 256 -7.95 0.26 7.58
C PRO A 256 -7.52 -0.82 8.57
N LEU A 257 -7.36 -2.05 8.09
CA LEU A 257 -6.88 -3.15 8.92
C LEU A 257 -5.50 -2.81 9.50
N LEU A 258 -5.35 -2.89 10.82
CA LEU A 258 -4.05 -2.67 11.47
C LEU A 258 -3.02 -3.67 10.91
N GLY A 259 -1.89 -3.15 10.41
CA GLY A 259 -0.84 -3.94 9.75
C GLY A 259 -1.17 -4.40 8.32
N GLY A 260 -2.34 -4.03 7.77
CA GLY A 260 -2.71 -4.31 6.38
C GLY A 260 -1.94 -3.45 5.37
N GLU A 261 -2.08 -3.76 4.09
CA GLU A 261 -1.39 -3.05 3.00
C GLU A 261 -1.78 -1.57 2.95
N LEU A 262 -3.09 -1.27 3.05
CA LEU A 262 -3.55 0.13 2.99
C LEU A 262 -3.12 0.92 4.23
N ALA A 263 -3.16 0.32 5.41
CA ALA A 263 -2.69 0.96 6.64
C ALA A 263 -1.19 1.28 6.54
N THR A 264 -0.40 0.34 6.02
CA THR A 264 1.04 0.53 5.81
C THR A 264 1.31 1.65 4.80
N SER A 265 0.56 1.71 3.70
CA SER A 265 0.74 2.78 2.71
C SER A 265 0.35 4.15 3.28
N GLN A 266 -0.73 4.22 4.06
CA GLN A 266 -1.18 5.46 4.72
C GLN A 266 -0.17 5.92 5.77
N ASN A 267 0.37 5.01 6.56
CA ASN A 267 1.41 5.31 7.55
C ASN A 267 2.68 5.81 6.89
N ALA A 268 3.15 5.14 5.82
CA ALA A 268 4.32 5.59 5.07
C ALA A 268 4.15 7.01 4.49
N ALA A 269 2.97 7.31 3.94
CA ALA A 269 2.65 8.65 3.44
C ALA A 269 2.60 9.69 4.58
N ALA A 270 2.05 9.33 5.74
CA ALA A 270 2.02 10.19 6.91
C ALA A 270 3.43 10.46 7.48
N ASP A 271 4.30 9.45 7.48
CA ASP A 271 5.70 9.56 7.88
C ASP A 271 6.49 10.47 6.93
N GLU A 272 6.27 10.33 5.62
CA GLU A 272 6.88 11.22 4.62
C GLU A 272 6.41 12.67 4.82
N GLN A 273 5.12 12.91 5.02
CA GLN A 273 4.59 14.23 5.35
C GLN A 273 5.13 14.77 6.67
N TYR A 274 5.33 13.91 7.67
CA TYR A 274 5.96 14.29 8.92
C TYR A 274 7.41 14.71 8.71
N ARG A 275 8.20 13.94 7.97
CA ARG A 275 9.59 14.29 7.61
C ARG A 275 9.64 15.62 6.85
N HIS A 276 8.74 15.83 5.90
CA HIS A 276 8.67 17.09 5.17
C HIS A 276 8.34 18.28 6.09
N ARG A 277 7.40 18.11 7.05
CA ARG A 277 7.08 19.14 8.04
C ARG A 277 8.25 19.41 8.98
N LEU A 278 8.98 18.38 9.40
CA LEU A 278 10.15 18.52 10.24
C LEU A 278 11.26 19.28 9.50
N ALA A 279 11.58 18.88 8.27
CA ALA A 279 12.57 19.56 7.43
C ALA A 279 12.18 21.02 7.16
N HIS A 280 10.91 21.29 6.88
CA HIS A 280 10.42 22.66 6.69
C HIS A 280 10.54 23.49 7.98
N ARG A 281 10.24 22.90 9.15
CA ARG A 281 10.39 23.56 10.45
C ARG A 281 11.85 23.85 10.76
N GLU A 282 12.76 22.92 10.49
CA GLU A 282 14.21 23.11 10.64
C GLU A 282 14.71 24.23 9.73
N ALA A 283 14.30 24.24 8.45
CA ALA A 283 14.64 25.31 7.52
C ALA A 283 14.10 26.68 7.96
N MET A 284 12.88 26.73 8.51
CA MET A 284 12.31 27.95 9.06
C MET A 284 13.14 28.48 10.24
N TYR A 285 13.53 27.63 11.19
CA TYR A 285 14.35 28.07 12.33
C TYR A 285 15.75 28.52 11.89
N ALA A 286 16.39 27.81 10.96
CA ALA A 286 17.66 28.25 10.41
C ALA A 286 17.57 29.64 9.77
N ALA A 287 16.51 29.89 8.98
CA ALA A 287 16.26 31.21 8.38
C ALA A 287 15.97 32.29 9.44
N MET A 288 15.29 31.94 10.54
CA MET A 288 15.07 32.86 11.66
C MET A 288 16.37 33.21 12.39
N ASP A 289 17.26 32.24 12.58
CA ASP A 289 18.57 32.48 13.21
C ASP A 289 19.46 33.38 12.34
N GLU A 290 19.47 33.15 11.02
CA GLU A 290 20.15 34.03 10.05
C GLU A 290 19.56 35.45 10.08
N LEU A 291 18.23 35.57 10.12
CA LEU A 291 17.55 36.85 10.23
C LEU A 291 17.92 37.58 11.53
N HIS A 292 17.88 36.90 12.68
CA HIS A 292 18.26 37.52 13.95
C HIS A 292 19.73 37.96 13.95
N ALA A 293 20.64 37.17 13.36
CA ALA A 293 22.04 37.54 13.22
C ALA A 293 22.20 38.79 12.34
N TRP A 294 21.44 38.87 11.24
CA TRP A 294 21.39 40.06 10.37
C TRP A 294 20.83 41.28 11.10
N GLU A 295 19.72 41.14 11.85
CA GLU A 295 19.08 42.23 12.59
C GLU A 295 19.99 42.75 13.72
N ALA A 296 20.64 41.84 14.46
CA ALA A 296 21.61 42.22 15.49
C ALA A 296 22.81 42.96 14.90
N ARG A 297 23.26 42.57 13.70
CA ARG A 297 24.31 43.26 12.97
C ARG A 297 23.85 44.64 12.51
N ASP A 298 22.72 44.74 11.84
CA ASP A 298 22.15 46.01 11.39
C ASP A 298 21.91 46.98 12.55
N GLU A 299 21.42 46.50 13.69
CA GLU A 299 21.24 47.30 14.90
C GLU A 299 22.57 47.85 15.44
N ARG A 300 23.63 47.04 15.48
CA ARG A 300 24.98 47.52 15.87
C ARG A 300 25.47 48.63 14.95
N LEU A 301 25.36 48.44 13.63
CA LEU A 301 25.79 49.44 12.65
C LEU A 301 24.91 50.70 12.68
N TRP A 302 23.61 50.54 12.89
CA TRP A 302 22.67 51.63 13.07
C TRP A 302 22.98 52.47 14.31
N ASN A 303 23.32 51.83 15.44
CA ASN A 303 23.68 52.53 16.68
C ASN A 303 24.91 53.43 16.52
N VAL A 304 25.90 53.03 15.71
CA VAL A 304 27.05 53.88 15.38
C VAL A 304 26.61 55.11 14.59
N TRP A 305 25.82 54.90 13.52
CA TRP A 305 25.29 55.99 12.72
C TRP A 305 24.42 56.96 13.54
N ALA A 306 23.53 56.41 14.36
CA ALA A 306 22.64 57.19 15.24
C ALA A 306 23.44 58.03 16.24
N ARG A 307 24.55 57.50 16.79
CA ARG A 307 25.43 58.24 17.69
C ARG A 307 26.12 59.42 17.00
N VAL A 308 26.61 59.22 15.78
CA VAL A 308 27.26 60.30 14.99
C VAL A 308 26.27 61.39 14.61
N GLN A 309 25.01 61.02 14.35
CA GLN A 309 23.96 61.94 13.92
C GLN A 309 23.09 62.47 15.08
N ASP A 310 23.44 62.17 16.33
CA ASP A 310 22.67 62.51 17.53
C ASP A 310 21.17 62.10 17.46
N ILE A 311 20.91 60.91 16.93
CA ILE A 311 19.56 60.34 16.77
C ILE A 311 19.25 59.43 17.96
N THR A 312 18.27 59.82 18.77
CA THR A 312 17.85 59.04 19.95
C THR A 312 16.83 57.94 19.62
N HIS A 313 16.02 58.11 18.58
CA HIS A 313 14.92 57.20 18.25
C HIS A 313 14.93 56.77 16.78
N ARG A 314 14.72 55.47 16.55
CA ARG A 314 14.78 54.88 15.21
C ARG A 314 13.66 55.34 14.29
N LEU A 315 12.41 55.51 14.76
CA LEU A 315 11.26 56.11 14.05
C LEU A 315 11.19 55.88 12.51
N GLY A 316 11.48 54.67 12.03
CA GLY A 316 11.49 54.33 10.60
C GLY A 316 12.67 54.90 9.79
N ARG A 317 13.63 55.57 10.42
CA ARG A 317 14.89 56.00 9.82
C ARG A 317 15.83 54.82 9.66
N SER A 318 16.23 54.55 8.42
CA SER A 318 17.30 53.63 8.10
C SER A 318 18.61 54.39 7.89
N ARG A 319 19.72 53.76 8.26
CA ARG A 319 21.05 54.23 7.86
C ARG A 319 21.12 54.30 6.32
N PRO A 320 21.64 55.37 5.71
CA PRO A 320 21.83 55.44 4.27
C PRO A 320 22.75 54.31 3.76
N VAL A 321 22.39 53.70 2.63
CA VAL A 321 23.22 52.66 2.01
C VAL A 321 24.56 53.27 1.57
N GLY A 322 25.67 52.63 1.92
CA GLY A 322 27.01 53.12 1.60
C GLY A 322 27.59 54.15 2.58
N TRP A 323 26.88 54.48 3.66
CA TRP A 323 27.40 55.42 4.66
C TRP A 323 28.57 54.83 5.46
N VAL A 324 29.63 55.62 5.60
CA VAL A 324 30.82 55.34 6.41
C VAL A 324 31.20 56.63 7.15
N PRO A 325 31.55 56.57 8.44
CA PRO A 325 31.99 57.75 9.19
C PRO A 325 33.33 58.27 8.67
N THR A 326 33.54 59.58 8.73
CA THR A 326 34.83 60.21 8.40
C THR A 326 35.86 59.96 9.50
N ASP A 327 37.15 60.12 9.20
CA ASP A 327 38.21 59.91 10.20
C ASP A 327 38.06 60.86 11.41
N GLU A 328 37.58 62.08 11.20
CA GLU A 328 37.27 63.04 12.26
C GLU A 328 36.10 62.56 13.16
N GLU A 329 35.05 61.99 12.57
CA GLU A 329 33.91 61.43 13.32
C GLU A 329 34.29 60.17 14.11
N ILE A 330 35.19 59.34 13.55
CA ILE A 330 35.72 58.15 14.22
C ILE A 330 36.46 58.54 15.50
N GLU A 331 37.31 59.57 15.44
CA GLU A 331 38.04 60.07 16.60
C GLU A 331 37.10 60.72 17.63
N ALA A 332 36.18 61.58 17.18
CA ALA A 332 35.27 62.32 18.05
C ALA A 332 34.28 61.42 18.83
N HIS A 333 33.81 60.33 18.21
CA HIS A 333 32.84 59.41 18.82
C HIS A 333 33.46 58.12 19.38
N HIS A 334 34.80 58.01 19.36
CA HIS A 334 35.56 56.84 19.81
C HIS A 334 34.99 55.53 19.25
N ILE A 335 34.82 55.46 17.93
CA ILE A 335 34.26 54.29 17.25
C ILE A 335 35.34 53.20 17.18
N ASP A 336 34.98 51.97 17.55
CA ASP A 336 35.88 50.82 17.48
C ASP A 336 36.37 50.56 16.05
N SER A 337 37.66 50.27 15.88
CA SER A 337 38.27 50.03 14.57
C SER A 337 37.65 48.84 13.83
N ASP A 338 37.20 47.81 14.55
CA ASP A 338 36.58 46.62 13.98
C ASP A 338 35.21 46.96 13.40
N LEU A 339 34.44 47.81 14.09
CA LEU A 339 33.16 48.33 13.60
C LEU A 339 33.33 49.23 12.37
N VAL A 340 34.39 50.06 12.33
CA VAL A 340 34.70 50.88 11.15
C VAL A 340 35.05 50.00 9.95
N ALA A 341 35.84 48.93 10.15
CA ALA A 341 36.16 47.97 9.10
C ALA A 341 34.89 47.27 8.59
N GLU A 342 33.99 46.86 9.48
CA GLU A 342 32.70 46.26 9.14
C GLU A 342 31.79 47.25 8.37
N LEU A 343 31.73 48.52 8.79
CA LEU A 343 30.99 49.58 8.09
C LEU A 343 31.51 49.81 6.67
N ARG A 344 32.83 49.86 6.49
CA ARG A 344 33.48 50.00 5.17
C ARG A 344 33.20 48.79 4.28
N ALA A 345 33.27 47.58 4.83
CA ALA A 345 32.95 46.35 4.11
C ALA A 345 31.47 46.34 3.65
N GLU A 346 30.54 46.69 4.55
CA GLU A 346 29.11 46.76 4.26
C GLU A 346 28.77 47.87 3.24
N ALA A 347 29.47 49.01 3.30
CA ALA A 347 29.30 50.08 2.33
C ALA A 347 29.74 49.67 0.92
N GLY A 348 30.80 48.85 0.81
CA GLY A 348 31.24 48.28 -0.46
C GLY A 348 30.36 47.14 -0.98
N ARG A 349 29.73 46.38 -0.08
CA ARG A 349 28.85 45.26 -0.41
C ARG A 349 27.72 45.12 0.61
N PRO A 350 26.56 45.77 0.38
CA PRO A 350 25.44 45.69 1.31
C PRO A 350 24.91 44.26 1.40
N THR A 351 24.69 43.79 2.62
CA THR A 351 24.16 42.46 2.90
C THR A 351 22.64 42.52 2.89
N PRO A 352 21.95 41.90 1.91
CA PRO A 352 20.49 41.93 1.86
C PRO A 352 19.88 41.25 3.09
N LYS A 353 18.69 41.69 3.48
CA LYS A 353 17.90 41.05 4.54
C LYS A 353 17.57 39.61 4.10
N PRO A 354 17.82 38.59 4.93
CA PRO A 354 17.40 37.21 4.63
C PRO A 354 15.89 37.12 4.47
N ASP A 355 15.45 36.42 3.42
CA ASP A 355 14.03 36.14 3.19
C ASP A 355 13.58 34.94 4.02
N LEU A 356 12.48 35.10 4.77
CA LEU A 356 11.89 33.98 5.50
C LEU A 356 11.10 33.07 4.55
N PRO A 357 11.21 31.74 4.67
CA PRO A 357 10.41 30.83 3.86
C PRO A 357 8.92 31.06 4.16
N ALA A 358 8.09 31.02 3.11
CA ALA A 358 6.65 31.19 3.26
C ALA A 358 6.06 30.08 4.15
N THR A 359 5.26 30.45 5.15
CA THR A 359 4.54 29.48 5.98
C THR A 359 3.48 28.79 5.11
N PRO A 360 3.54 27.46 4.92
CA PRO A 360 2.55 26.75 4.14
C PRO A 360 1.18 26.89 4.80
N ALA A 361 0.13 27.00 3.98
CA ALA A 361 -1.23 26.98 4.48
C ALA A 361 -1.51 25.69 5.25
N LEU A 362 -2.19 25.80 6.40
CA LEU A 362 -2.57 24.64 7.21
C LEU A 362 -3.43 23.67 6.36
N PRO A 363 -3.06 22.39 6.26
CA PRO A 363 -3.88 21.42 5.54
C PRO A 363 -5.22 21.22 6.25
N PRO A 364 -6.28 20.82 5.51
CA PRO A 364 -7.56 20.49 6.10
C PRO A 364 -7.40 19.32 7.10
N ARG A 365 -8.12 19.40 8.24
CA ARG A 365 -8.10 18.38 9.30
C ARG A 365 -8.66 17.04 8.80
N GLY A 366 -7.80 16.10 8.43
CA GLY A 366 -8.12 14.68 8.28
C GLY A 366 -7.96 13.92 9.61
N LEU A 367 -8.57 12.74 9.73
CA LEU A 367 -8.33 11.85 10.86
C LEU A 367 -6.87 11.36 10.80
N PRO A 368 -6.10 11.43 11.89
CA PRO A 368 -4.76 10.87 11.91
C PRO A 368 -4.82 9.34 11.74
N PRO A 369 -3.83 8.74 11.06
CA PRO A 369 -3.71 7.29 11.07
C PRO A 369 -3.53 6.80 12.51
N LEU A 370 -4.13 5.65 12.83
CA LEU A 370 -3.85 4.98 14.10
C LEU A 370 -2.44 4.42 14.00
N THR A 371 -1.52 4.99 14.78
CA THR A 371 -0.21 4.40 14.98
C THR A 371 -0.40 3.04 15.65
N VAL A 372 0.23 2.01 15.07
CA VAL A 372 0.47 0.77 15.79
C VAL A 372 1.28 1.18 17.02
N ALA A 373 0.78 0.89 18.21
CA ALA A 373 1.54 1.15 19.43
C ALA A 373 2.93 0.50 19.26
N PRO A 374 4.03 1.22 19.53
CA PRO A 374 5.36 0.63 19.42
C PRO A 374 5.41 -0.65 20.25
N ASP A 375 6.11 -1.66 19.73
CA ASP A 375 6.38 -2.96 20.39
C ASP A 375 7.24 -2.81 21.68
N ASP A 376 7.35 -1.60 22.24
CA ASP A 376 8.10 -1.31 23.45
C ASP A 376 7.30 -1.80 24.66
N VAL A 377 7.51 -3.07 24.96
CA VAL A 377 6.94 -3.87 26.07
C VAL A 377 7.37 -3.36 27.47
N GLU A 378 8.12 -2.28 27.59
CA GLU A 378 8.66 -1.84 28.89
C GLU A 378 7.61 -1.30 29.89
N GLN A 379 6.35 -1.13 29.50
CA GLN A 379 5.33 -0.64 30.44
C GLN A 379 4.57 -1.73 31.23
N LEU A 380 4.70 -3.01 30.90
CA LEU A 380 3.97 -4.07 31.63
C LEU A 380 4.75 -4.68 32.80
N ASP A 381 6.07 -4.53 32.86
CA ASP A 381 6.85 -5.00 34.01
C ASP A 381 6.74 -4.07 35.24
N LEU A 382 6.34 -2.81 35.05
CA LEU A 382 6.17 -1.84 36.16
C LEU A 382 4.98 -2.11 37.08
N PHE A 383 4.07 -3.02 36.72
CA PHE A 383 2.92 -3.38 37.56
C PHE A 383 3.04 -4.76 38.22
N ALA A 384 4.09 -5.52 37.93
CA ALA A 384 4.28 -6.87 38.48
C ALA A 384 5.04 -6.92 39.82
N GLU A 385 5.74 -5.84 40.22
CA GLU A 385 6.53 -5.82 41.47
C GLU A 385 5.81 -5.18 42.68
N ALA A 386 4.53 -4.85 42.57
CA ALA A 386 3.72 -4.37 43.68
C ALA A 386 2.63 -5.40 44.04
N SER A 387 3.01 -6.56 44.58
CA SER A 387 2.12 -7.51 45.25
C SER A 387 2.83 -8.26 46.36
#